data_AF-A0AAX2LIM5-F1
#
_entry.id   AF-A0AAX2LIM5-F1
#
_cell.length_a   1.000
_cell.length_b   1.000
_cell.length_c   1.000
_cell.angle_alpha   90.00
_cell.angle_beta   90.00
_cell.angle_gamma   90.00
#
_symmetry.space_group_name_H-M   'P 1'
#
loop_
_entity.id
_entity.type
_entity.pdbx_description
1 polymer ?
#
loop_
_entity_poly.entity_id
_entity_poly.type
_entity_poly.pdbx_seq_one_letter_code
_entity_poly.pdbx_strand_id
1 'polypeptide(L)'
;MSDNMLEELENEILEDDQCICESSNLTGYSDWYKKNADSKVWWIDELDVRGRHLFSFDRHKIYNLFADYPHNMTDDEVKIFDNEETYWADFLKSRKQ
;
A
#
# COMPACT_ATOMS: atom_id res chain seq x y z
N MET A 1 -35.45 -4.68 -9.11
CA MET A 1 -34.46 -5.13 -8.10
C MET A 1 -33.06 -5.26 -8.69
N SER A 2 -32.77 -4.74 -9.88
CA SER A 2 -31.44 -4.77 -10.52
C SER A 2 -30.68 -3.45 -10.39
N ASP A 3 -31.38 -2.31 -10.42
CA ASP A 3 -30.72 -1.02 -10.66
C ASP A 3 -29.99 -0.49 -9.42
N ASN A 4 -30.50 -0.76 -8.21
CA ASN A 4 -29.82 -0.40 -6.95
C ASN A 4 -28.51 -1.15 -6.73
N MET A 5 -28.41 -2.42 -7.11
CA MET A 5 -27.18 -3.20 -6.87
C MET A 5 -26.04 -2.76 -7.78
N LEU A 6 -26.38 -2.31 -9.01
CA LEU A 6 -25.38 -1.80 -9.94
C LEU A 6 -24.91 -0.40 -9.51
N GLU A 7 -25.80 0.48 -9.08
CA GLU A 7 -25.39 1.78 -8.51
C GLU A 7 -24.58 1.62 -7.22
N GLU A 8 -24.94 0.67 -6.35
CA GLU A 8 -24.17 0.37 -5.13
C GLU A 8 -22.75 -0.14 -5.48
N LEU A 9 -22.63 -1.05 -6.45
CA LEU A 9 -21.33 -1.55 -6.92
C LEU A 9 -20.52 -0.47 -7.64
N GLU A 10 -21.14 0.38 -8.46
CA GLU A 10 -20.46 1.47 -9.15
C GLU A 10 -19.92 2.51 -8.15
N ASN A 11 -20.68 2.84 -7.11
CA ASN A 11 -20.22 3.74 -6.06
C ASN A 11 -19.11 3.11 -5.21
N GLU A 12 -19.20 1.83 -4.89
CA GLU A 12 -18.14 1.09 -4.18
C GLU A 12 -16.83 1.05 -5.01
N ILE A 13 -16.92 0.81 -6.32
CA ILE A 13 -15.77 0.83 -7.24
C ILE A 13 -15.18 2.25 -7.36
N LEU A 14 -16.02 3.29 -7.44
CA LEU A 14 -15.57 4.68 -7.51
C LEU A 14 -14.89 5.18 -6.23
N GLU A 15 -15.29 4.68 -5.06
CA GLU A 15 -14.62 4.97 -3.79
C GLU A 15 -13.25 4.28 -3.68
N ASP A 16 -13.13 3.02 -4.13
CA ASP A 16 -11.87 2.27 -4.10
C ASP A 16 -10.83 2.77 -5.14
N ASP A 17 -11.29 3.36 -6.26
CA ASP A 17 -10.41 3.95 -7.29
C ASP A 17 -9.83 5.33 -6.90
N GLN A 18 -10.24 5.89 -5.77
CA GLN A 18 -9.79 7.20 -5.32
C GLN A 18 -8.42 7.13 -4.59
N CYS A 19 -7.40 6.66 -5.30
CA CYS A 19 -6.03 6.72 -4.82
C CYS A 19 -5.54 8.19 -4.76
N ILE A 20 -4.87 8.55 -3.67
CA ILE A 20 -4.16 9.83 -3.57
C ILE A 20 -2.77 9.62 -4.14
N CYS A 21 -2.46 10.31 -5.23
CA CYS A 21 -1.18 10.22 -5.91
C CYS A 21 -0.33 11.48 -5.69
N GLU A 22 0.98 11.31 -5.54
CA GLU A 22 1.97 12.39 -5.46
C GLU A 22 3.20 12.06 -6.30
N SER A 23 3.69 13.03 -7.08
CA SER A 23 4.87 12.83 -7.94
C SER A 23 6.07 12.32 -7.15
N SER A 24 6.65 11.19 -7.57
CA SER A 24 7.83 10.65 -6.89
C SER A 24 9.10 11.38 -7.28
N ASN A 25 9.16 11.89 -8.51
CA ASN A 25 10.37 12.42 -9.16
C ASN A 25 11.54 11.40 -9.19
N LEU A 26 11.25 10.10 -9.03
CA LEU A 26 12.24 9.03 -9.07
C LEU A 26 12.26 8.40 -10.47
N THR A 27 13.44 8.38 -11.11
CA THR A 27 13.59 7.73 -12.42
C THR A 27 13.47 6.21 -12.26
N GLY A 28 12.61 5.58 -13.07
CA GLY A 28 12.38 4.13 -13.03
C GLY A 28 11.28 3.69 -12.06
N TYR A 29 10.64 4.63 -11.36
CA TYR A 29 9.54 4.35 -10.44
C TYR A 29 8.26 5.06 -10.88
N SER A 30 7.12 4.56 -10.40
CA SER A 30 5.85 5.26 -10.47
C SER A 30 5.83 6.49 -9.56
N ASP A 31 4.73 7.23 -9.61
CA ASP A 31 4.38 8.17 -8.56
C ASP A 31 3.99 7.42 -7.27
N TRP A 32 4.06 8.11 -6.14
CA TRP A 32 3.60 7.60 -4.86
C TRP A 32 2.08 7.53 -4.86
N TYR A 33 1.51 6.48 -4.30
CA TYR A 33 0.05 6.36 -4.15
C TYR A 33 -0.34 5.77 -2.80
N LYS A 34 -1.52 6.14 -2.29
CA LYS A 34 -2.09 5.57 -1.07
C LYS A 34 -3.62 5.55 -1.11
N LYS A 35 -4.22 4.73 -0.24
CA LYS A 35 -5.67 4.48 -0.23
C LYS A 35 -6.50 5.72 0.15
N ASN A 36 -6.06 6.49 1.14
CA ASN A 36 -6.79 7.68 1.62
C ASN A 36 -5.85 8.67 2.32
N ALA A 37 -6.37 9.85 2.66
CA ALA A 37 -5.59 10.95 3.22
C ALA A 37 -4.94 10.62 4.57
N ASP A 38 -5.59 9.79 5.39
CA ASP A 38 -5.16 9.42 6.73
C ASP A 38 -4.13 8.29 6.75
N SER A 39 -4.03 7.52 5.66
CA SER A 39 -3.05 6.45 5.54
C SER A 39 -1.62 7.01 5.54
N LYS A 40 -0.76 6.35 6.33
CA LYS A 40 0.67 6.62 6.44
C LYS A 40 1.48 5.77 5.47
N VAL A 41 0.94 4.66 4.99
CA VAL A 41 1.61 3.80 4.01
C VAL A 41 1.42 4.37 2.60
N TRP A 42 2.54 4.75 2.00
CA TRP A 42 2.64 5.10 0.59
C TRP A 42 3.23 3.94 -0.18
N TRP A 43 2.57 3.55 -1.26
CA TRP A 43 3.05 2.55 -2.20
C TRP A 43 3.76 3.22 -3.38
N ILE A 44 4.67 2.47 -4.00
CA ILE A 44 5.37 2.86 -5.22
C ILE A 44 5.73 1.60 -6.00
N ASP A 45 5.73 1.68 -7.33
CA ASP A 45 6.13 0.60 -8.20
C ASP A 45 7.43 0.93 -8.91
N GLU A 46 8.25 -0.09 -9.17
CA GLU A 46 9.40 0.01 -10.04
C GLU A 46 9.02 -0.53 -11.42
N LEU A 47 9.02 0.33 -12.44
CA LEU A 47 8.26 0.12 -13.68
C LEU A 47 8.77 -1.07 -14.52
N ASP A 48 10.05 -1.42 -14.39
CA ASP A 48 10.68 -2.49 -15.17
C ASP A 48 10.95 -3.77 -14.36
N VAL A 49 10.43 -3.86 -13.12
CA VAL A 49 10.68 -5.00 -12.23
C VAL A 49 9.39 -5.66 -11.77
N ARG A 50 9.30 -6.98 -11.94
CA ARG A 50 8.15 -7.77 -11.48
C ARG A 50 8.40 -8.38 -10.11
N GLY A 51 7.34 -8.43 -9.29
CA GLY A 51 7.33 -9.12 -8.00
C GLY A 51 7.93 -8.33 -6.82
N ARG A 52 8.29 -7.06 -7.03
CA ARG A 52 8.58 -6.13 -5.93
C ARG A 52 7.27 -5.48 -5.49
N HIS A 53 7.04 -5.46 -4.18
CA HIS A 53 5.98 -4.70 -3.56
C HIS A 53 6.67 -3.67 -2.66
N LEU A 54 6.69 -2.42 -3.10
CA LEU A 54 7.46 -1.38 -2.43
C LEU A 54 6.56 -0.37 -1.73
N PHE A 55 6.96 0.03 -0.54
CA PHE A 55 6.21 1.02 0.24
C PHE A 55 7.13 1.89 1.09
N SER A 56 6.59 2.98 1.62
CA SER A 56 7.28 3.94 2.47
C SER A 56 6.31 4.61 3.43
N PHE A 57 6.80 5.03 4.61
CA PHE A 57 6.02 5.86 5.54
C PHE A 57 6.30 7.36 5.36
N ASP A 58 7.46 7.71 4.81
CA ASP A 58 7.96 9.07 4.71
C ASP A 58 8.32 9.49 3.27
N ARG A 59 8.18 8.58 2.30
CA ARG A 59 8.54 8.72 0.88
C ARG A 59 10.04 8.96 0.64
N HIS A 60 10.87 8.65 1.63
CA HIS A 60 12.33 8.70 1.54
C HIS A 60 12.93 7.31 1.70
N LYS A 61 12.50 6.55 2.72
CA LYS A 61 12.92 5.18 2.94
C LYS A 61 11.95 4.22 2.26
N ILE A 62 12.43 3.51 1.23
CA ILE A 62 11.65 2.50 0.51
C ILE A 62 11.94 1.13 1.12
N TYR A 63 10.87 0.45 1.50
CA TYR A 63 10.88 -0.95 1.92
C TYR A 63 10.39 -1.84 0.79
N ASN A 64 10.93 -3.05 0.70
CA ASN A 64 10.35 -4.16 -0.05
C ASN A 64 9.60 -5.08 0.92
N LEU A 65 8.28 -5.20 0.74
CA LEU A 65 7.40 -5.98 1.59
C LEU A 65 7.91 -7.40 1.86
N PHE A 66 8.43 -8.10 0.86
CA PHE A 66 8.85 -9.48 1.03
C PHE A 66 10.27 -9.64 1.58
N ALA A 67 11.11 -8.62 1.46
CA ALA A 67 12.49 -8.67 1.94
C ALA A 67 12.63 -8.06 3.34
N ASP A 68 11.88 -7.00 3.63
CA ASP A 68 12.08 -6.16 4.81
C ASP A 68 11.06 -6.41 5.92
N TYR A 69 9.81 -6.75 5.60
CA TYR A 69 8.80 -6.98 6.62
C TYR A 69 8.97 -8.36 7.28
N PRO A 70 8.92 -8.47 8.62
CA PRO A 70 8.91 -7.37 9.60
C PRO A 70 10.32 -6.96 10.08
N HIS A 71 11.35 -7.76 9.78
CA HIS A 71 12.63 -7.73 10.53
C HIS A 71 13.55 -6.52 10.26
N ASN A 72 13.37 -5.82 9.14
CA ASN A 72 14.16 -4.62 8.80
C ASN A 72 13.42 -3.31 9.14
N MET A 73 12.28 -3.42 9.82
CA MET A 73 11.44 -2.32 10.26
C MET A 73 11.54 -2.14 11.78
N THR A 74 11.26 -0.93 12.26
CA THR A 74 11.09 -0.68 13.70
C THR A 74 9.76 -1.22 14.21
N ASP A 75 9.65 -1.51 15.50
CA ASP A 75 8.40 -2.00 16.11
C ASP A 75 7.21 -1.05 15.86
N ASP A 76 7.44 0.26 15.82
CA ASP A 76 6.39 1.24 15.57
C ASP A 76 5.97 1.29 14.10
N GLU A 77 6.90 1.14 13.16
CA GLU A 77 6.59 0.99 11.73
C GLU A 77 5.80 -0.30 11.47
N VAL A 78 6.17 -1.42 12.11
CA VAL A 78 5.43 -2.69 12.01
C VAL A 78 4.00 -2.50 12.52
N LYS A 79 3.80 -1.83 13.67
CA LYS A 79 2.45 -1.54 14.19
C LYS A 79 1.64 -0.67 13.25
N ILE A 80 2.24 0.37 12.66
CA ILE A 80 1.56 1.24 11.69
C ILE A 80 1.12 0.42 10.48
N PHE A 81 2.05 -0.36 9.90
CA PHE A 81 1.76 -1.20 8.75
C PHE A 81 0.68 -2.24 9.06
N ASP A 82 0.76 -2.92 10.21
CA ASP A 82 -0.20 -3.94 10.62
C ASP A 82 -1.63 -3.39 10.75
N ASN A 83 -1.76 -2.15 11.22
CA ASN A 83 -3.05 -1.51 11.42
C ASN A 83 -3.67 -1.03 10.09
N GLU A 84 -2.85 -0.59 9.14
CA GLU A 84 -3.34 -0.05 7.85
C GLU A 84 -3.47 -1.13 6.78
N GLU A 85 -2.49 -2.02 6.67
CA GLU A 85 -2.37 -3.05 5.64
C GLU A 85 -2.75 -4.44 6.18
N THR A 86 -3.95 -4.51 6.77
CA THR A 86 -4.45 -5.68 7.52
C THR A 86 -4.37 -7.00 6.73
N TYR A 87 -4.65 -6.98 5.42
CA TYR A 87 -4.51 -8.14 4.55
C TYR A 87 -3.07 -8.66 4.52
N TRP A 88 -2.10 -7.77 4.28
CA TRP A 88 -0.69 -8.13 4.23
C TRP A 88 -0.16 -8.59 5.59
N ALA A 89 -0.61 -7.94 6.66
CA ALA A 89 -0.24 -8.30 8.03
C ALA A 89 -0.70 -9.72 8.39
N ASP A 90 -1.92 -10.11 8.01
CA ASP A 90 -2.41 -11.48 8.22
C ASP A 90 -1.72 -12.49 7.29
N PHE A 91 -1.53 -12.13 6.02
CA PHE A 91 -0.86 -12.98 5.03
C PHE A 91 0.60 -13.30 5.42
N LEU A 92 1.31 -12.33 6.00
CA LEU A 92 2.72 -12.44 6.38
C LEU A 92 2.95 -12.73 7.87
N LYS A 93 1.90 -13.03 8.65
CA LYS A 93 2.02 -13.22 10.11
C LYS A 93 3.03 -14.29 10.53
N SER A 94 3.26 -15.30 9.70
CA SER A 94 4.26 -16.36 9.95
C SER A 94 5.70 -15.85 9.99
N ARG A 95 5.97 -14.67 9.44
CA ARG A 95 7.29 -14.02 9.46
C ARG A 95 7.62 -13.33 10.78
N LYS A 96 6.67 -13.21 11.71
CA LYS A 96 6.89 -12.58 13.03
C LYS A 96 7.40 -13.56 14.10
N GLN A 97 7.81 -14.77 13.70
CA GLN A 97 8.20 -15.86 14.59
C GLN A 97 9.66 -15.80 15.03
#